data_AF-A0A2M6R8T5-F1
#
_entry.id   AF-A0A2M6R8T5-F1
#
_cell.length_a   1.000
_cell.length_b   1.000
_cell.length_c   1.000
_cell.angle_alpha   90.00
_cell.angle_beta   90.00
_cell.angle_gamma   90.00
#
_symmetry.space_group_name_H-M   'P 1'
#
loop_
_entity.id
_entity.type
_entity.pdbx_description
1 polymer ?
#
loop_
_entity_poly.entity_id
_entity_poly.type
_entity_poly.pdbx_seq_one_letter_code
_entity_poly.pdbx_strand_id
1 'polypeptide(L)'
;MNVSGFLEWMKYTKPCSPSMQKALCAYMRAAYSAATNSPDPSSQNGAVVVSEQTIIASSWNRFPPRVKVTPERLADRDMRLRLTVHAEQAAITTMATLTVSSKRTTLVCPWAACEDCVKMIADAHIPWLIVHKERMMLTHAQWGESILSVFETLTESGVRIAYVEGFLNASPIRVAGQLWTP
;
A
#
# COMPACT_ATOMS: atom_id res chain seq x y z
N MET A 1 -13.61 -13.31 -6.08
CA MET A 1 -14.25 -12.23 -6.86
C MET A 1 -14.92 -12.86 -8.06
N ASN A 2 -16.10 -12.38 -8.47
CA ASN A 2 -16.51 -12.60 -9.85
C ASN A 2 -15.62 -11.72 -10.74
N VAL A 3 -15.20 -12.25 -11.89
CA VAL A 3 -14.13 -11.70 -12.74
C VAL A 3 -14.41 -10.26 -13.23
N SER A 4 -15.67 -9.80 -13.19
CA SER A 4 -16.08 -8.49 -13.73
C SER A 4 -15.54 -7.28 -12.96
N GLY A 5 -15.71 -7.21 -11.64
CA GLY A 5 -15.21 -6.07 -10.85
C GLY A 5 -13.68 -5.96 -10.81
N PHE A 6 -12.98 -7.08 -11.06
CA PHE A 6 -11.53 -7.14 -11.12
C PHE A 6 -10.94 -6.52 -12.40
N LEU A 7 -11.61 -6.66 -13.54
CA LEU A 7 -11.17 -6.05 -14.80
C LEU A 7 -11.37 -4.53 -14.79
N GLU A 8 -12.31 -4.03 -13.99
CA GLU A 8 -12.69 -2.63 -14.06
C GLU A 8 -11.66 -1.68 -13.43
N TRP A 9 -11.02 -2.00 -12.30
CA TRP A 9 -10.01 -1.06 -11.75
C TRP A 9 -8.76 -0.96 -12.63
N MET A 10 -8.49 -1.98 -13.46
CA MET A 10 -7.42 -1.90 -14.46
C MET A 10 -7.65 -0.77 -15.46
N LYS A 11 -8.87 -0.26 -15.63
CA LYS A 11 -9.13 0.95 -16.45
C LYS A 11 -8.43 2.20 -15.93
N TYR A 12 -8.16 2.26 -14.63
CA TYR A 12 -7.48 3.37 -13.97
C TYR A 12 -5.97 3.16 -13.81
N THR A 13 -5.46 1.99 -14.20
CA THR A 13 -4.06 1.64 -13.98
C THR A 13 -3.36 1.24 -15.26
N LYS A 14 -2.04 1.36 -15.28
CA LYS A 14 -1.23 0.91 -16.42
C LYS A 14 -0.15 -0.05 -15.94
N PRO A 15 0.19 -1.09 -16.72
CA PRO A 15 1.41 -1.84 -16.44
C PRO A 15 2.60 -0.88 -16.49
N CYS A 16 3.55 -1.05 -15.57
CA CYS A 16 4.81 -0.31 -15.67
C CYS A 16 5.55 -0.68 -16.96
N SER A 17 6.25 0.28 -17.58
CA SER A 17 7.05 -0.01 -18.76
C SER A 17 8.15 -1.04 -18.43
N PRO A 18 8.58 -1.87 -19.39
CA PRO A 18 9.64 -2.85 -19.17
C PRO A 18 10.93 -2.23 -18.60
N SER A 19 11.26 -1.00 -19.04
CA SER A 19 12.42 -0.25 -18.57
C SER A 19 12.34 0.16 -17.09
N MET A 20 11.13 0.37 -16.55
CA MET A 20 10.91 0.78 -15.16
C MET A 20 10.67 -0.41 -14.22
N GLN A 21 10.23 -1.55 -14.77
CA GLN A 21 9.78 -2.71 -14.00
C GLN A 21 10.84 -3.23 -13.04
N LYS A 22 12.12 -3.32 -13.45
CA LYS A 22 13.20 -3.80 -12.57
C LYS A 22 13.36 -2.94 -11.31
N ALA A 23 13.37 -1.62 -11.45
CA ALA A 23 13.52 -0.69 -10.32
C ALA A 23 12.28 -0.72 -9.42
N LEU A 24 11.08 -0.69 -10.02
CA LEU A 24 9.82 -0.75 -9.28
C LEU A 24 9.67 -2.07 -8.50
N CYS A 25 10.07 -3.20 -9.07
CA CYS A 25 10.09 -4.47 -8.36
C CYS A 25 11.05 -4.44 -7.17
N ALA A 26 12.20 -3.76 -7.28
CA ALA A 26 13.11 -3.59 -6.15
C ALA A 26 12.49 -2.75 -5.01
N TYR A 27 11.84 -1.63 -5.34
CA TYR A 27 11.11 -0.83 -4.35
C TYR A 27 9.91 -1.58 -3.76
N MET A 28 9.21 -2.39 -4.56
CA MET A 28 8.12 -3.22 -4.07
C MET A 28 8.63 -4.28 -3.08
N ARG A 29 9.77 -4.92 -3.35
CA ARG A 29 10.43 -5.81 -2.37
C ARG A 29 10.81 -5.07 -1.09
N ALA A 30 11.26 -3.81 -1.20
CA ALA A 30 11.55 -2.99 -0.02
C ALA A 30 10.28 -2.72 0.80
N ALA A 31 9.15 -2.45 0.15
CA ALA A 31 7.86 -2.32 0.82
C ALA A 31 7.43 -3.64 1.51
N TYR A 32 7.63 -4.79 0.86
CA TYR A 32 7.41 -6.09 1.50
C TYR A 32 8.33 -6.35 2.70
N SER A 33 9.60 -5.99 2.59
CA SER A 33 10.54 -6.08 3.71
C SER A 33 10.08 -5.21 4.88
N ALA A 34 9.63 -3.97 4.61
CA ALA A 34 9.06 -3.10 5.64
C ALA A 34 7.83 -3.74 6.32
N ALA A 35 6.94 -4.37 5.54
CA ALA A 35 5.73 -5.02 6.02
C ALA A 35 6.00 -6.11 7.07
N THR A 36 7.16 -6.76 7.06
CA THR A 36 7.53 -7.78 8.06
C THR A 36 7.61 -7.25 9.49
N ASN A 37 7.76 -5.93 9.66
CA ASN A 37 7.77 -5.27 10.96
C ASN A 37 6.35 -5.01 11.51
N SER A 38 5.31 -5.31 10.73
CA SER A 38 3.92 -5.12 11.16
C SER A 38 3.53 -6.12 12.25
N PRO A 39 3.02 -5.63 13.40
CA PRO A 39 2.55 -6.49 14.48
C PRO A 39 1.16 -7.08 14.21
N ASP A 40 0.50 -6.72 13.08
CA ASP A 40 -0.84 -7.19 12.78
C ASP A 40 -0.84 -8.72 12.50
N PRO A 41 -1.54 -9.54 13.31
CA PRO A 41 -1.57 -10.99 13.13
C PRO A 41 -2.42 -11.43 11.94
N SER A 42 -3.16 -10.52 11.31
CA SER A 42 -4.07 -10.80 10.20
C SER A 42 -3.52 -10.28 8.87
N SER A 43 -3.24 -8.98 8.77
CA SER A 43 -2.88 -8.35 7.50
C SER A 43 -1.69 -7.44 7.68
N GLN A 44 -0.56 -7.85 7.13
CA GLN A 44 0.67 -7.08 7.13
C GLN A 44 0.81 -6.36 5.79
N ASN A 45 1.13 -5.07 5.83
CA ASN A 45 1.33 -4.24 4.66
C ASN A 45 2.48 -3.26 4.90
N GLY A 46 3.15 -2.89 3.83
CA GLY A 46 4.29 -1.99 3.86
C GLY A 46 4.16 -0.93 2.79
N ALA A 47 4.88 0.16 2.94
CA ALA A 47 4.92 1.22 1.94
C ALA A 47 6.27 1.93 1.97
N VAL A 48 6.75 2.32 0.79
CA VAL A 48 7.92 3.17 0.65
C VAL A 48 7.57 4.37 -0.22
N VAL A 49 8.14 5.53 0.12
CA VAL A 49 8.11 6.70 -0.75
C VAL A 49 9.47 6.84 -1.40
N VAL A 50 9.48 6.95 -2.73
CA VAL A 50 10.69 7.08 -3.54
C VAL A 50 10.73 8.48 -4.13
N SER A 51 11.89 9.13 -4.04
CA SER A 51 12.21 10.38 -4.74
C SER A 51 13.59 10.27 -5.35
N GLU A 52 13.76 10.68 -6.60
CA GLU A 52 15.06 10.65 -7.30
C GLU A 52 15.79 9.30 -7.14
N GLN A 53 15.05 8.20 -7.36
CA GLN A 53 15.53 6.81 -7.23
C GLN A 53 15.95 6.37 -5.80
N THR A 54 15.74 7.23 -4.80
CA THR A 54 16.06 6.97 -3.40
C THR A 54 14.80 6.74 -2.59
N ILE A 55 14.79 5.72 -1.72
CA ILE A 55 13.73 5.56 -0.72
C ILE A 55 13.92 6.62 0.35
N ILE A 56 12.99 7.58 0.43
CA ILE A 56 13.03 8.69 1.40
C ILE A 56 12.16 8.42 2.63
N ALA A 57 11.20 7.50 2.53
CA ALA A 57 10.41 7.04 3.66
C ALA A 57 10.08 5.55 3.49
N SER A 58 10.09 4.81 4.60
CA SER A 58 9.70 3.40 4.64
C SER A 58 8.85 3.16 5.89
N SER A 59 7.75 2.44 5.74
CA SER A 59 6.81 2.19 6.81
C SER A 59 5.97 0.93 6.59
N TRP A 60 5.21 0.59 7.62
CA TRP A 60 4.29 -0.53 7.66
C TRP A 60 3.08 -0.17 8.52
N ASN A 61 2.01 -0.96 8.40
CA ASN A 61 0.82 -0.77 9.21
C ASN A 61 1.13 -1.09 10.69
N ARG A 62 0.81 -0.16 11.58
CA ARG A 62 1.18 -0.24 13.01
C ARG A 62 0.29 0.64 13.87
N PHE A 63 0.34 0.45 15.18
CA PHE A 63 -0.20 1.45 16.11
C PHE A 63 0.66 2.73 16.10
N PRO A 64 0.08 3.91 16.41
CA PRO A 64 0.82 5.16 16.44
C PRO A 64 2.03 5.11 17.39
N PRO A 65 3.07 5.94 17.14
CA PRO A 65 4.20 6.03 18.05
C PRO A 65 3.75 6.29 19.50
N ARG A 66 4.42 5.63 20.46
CA ARG A 66 4.11 5.67 21.91
C ARG A 66 2.79 5.01 22.33
N VAL A 67 1.96 4.52 21.40
CA VAL A 67 0.82 3.66 21.74
C VAL A 67 1.32 2.25 22.00
N LYS A 68 0.99 1.68 23.17
CA LYS A 68 1.41 0.32 23.54
C LYS A 68 0.76 -0.71 22.62
N VAL A 69 1.61 -1.55 22.03
CA VAL A 69 1.24 -2.77 21.31
C VAL A 69 1.29 -3.92 22.32
N THR A 70 0.13 -4.52 22.61
CA THR A 70 0.04 -5.68 23.51
C THR A 70 -0.71 -6.82 22.82
N PRO A 71 -0.45 -8.10 23.18
CA PRO A 71 -1.14 -9.23 22.58
C PRO A 71 -2.67 -9.12 22.67
N GLU A 72 -3.20 -8.62 23.79
CA GLU A 72 -4.64 -8.47 24.03
C GLU A 72 -5.26 -7.46 23.06
N ARG A 73 -4.57 -6.33 22.82
CA ARG A 73 -5.03 -5.30 21.87
C ARG A 73 -4.94 -5.75 20.42
N LEU A 74 -3.98 -6.60 20.09
CA LEU A 74 -3.85 -7.18 18.76
C LEU A 74 -4.88 -8.29 18.53
N ALA A 75 -5.25 -9.03 19.58
CA ALA A 75 -6.27 -10.08 19.51
C ALA A 75 -7.68 -9.50 19.36
N ASP A 76 -7.99 -8.39 20.04
CA ASP A 76 -9.24 -7.65 19.85
C ASP A 76 -9.27 -6.97 18.46
N ARG A 77 -10.17 -7.46 17.60
CA ARG A 77 -10.30 -6.98 16.22
C ARG A 77 -10.70 -5.51 16.15
N ASP A 78 -11.67 -5.07 16.94
CA ASP A 78 -12.22 -3.73 16.84
C ASP A 78 -11.24 -2.71 17.41
N MET A 79 -10.58 -3.05 18.51
CA MET A 79 -9.48 -2.26 19.06
C MET A 79 -8.32 -2.16 18.07
N ARG A 80 -7.90 -3.29 17.49
CA ARG A 80 -6.81 -3.33 16.50
C ARG A 80 -7.13 -2.44 15.30
N LEU A 81 -8.31 -2.61 14.68
CA LEU A 81 -8.71 -1.82 13.52
C LEU A 81 -8.77 -0.32 13.83
N ARG A 82 -9.27 0.06 15.01
CA ARG A 82 -9.34 1.46 15.44
C ARG A 82 -7.96 2.10 15.62
N LEU A 83 -6.99 1.34 16.12
CA LEU A 83 -5.66 1.84 16.44
C LEU A 83 -4.67 1.73 15.29
N THR A 84 -4.91 0.87 14.31
CA THR A 84 -3.95 0.66 13.22
C THR A 84 -3.92 1.86 12.29
N VAL A 85 -2.75 2.50 12.20
CA VAL A 85 -2.39 3.40 11.11
C VAL A 85 -1.95 2.54 9.94
N HIS A 86 -2.48 2.81 8.75
CA HIS A 86 -2.15 2.06 7.55
C HIS A 86 -0.73 2.39 7.04
N ALA A 87 -0.15 1.48 6.26
CA ALA A 87 1.23 1.62 5.79
C ALA A 87 1.42 2.87 4.93
N GLU A 88 0.44 3.17 4.07
CA GLU A 88 0.40 4.33 3.19
C GLU A 88 0.41 5.63 4.01
N GLN A 89 -0.52 5.74 4.97
CA GLN A 89 -0.63 6.89 5.87
C GLN A 89 0.66 7.08 6.67
N ALA A 90 1.22 5.99 7.18
CA ALA A 90 2.45 6.02 7.96
C ALA A 90 3.67 6.44 7.12
N ALA A 91 3.75 6.02 5.85
CA ALA A 91 4.83 6.40 4.94
C ALA A 91 4.73 7.88 4.54
N ILE A 92 3.52 8.37 4.21
CA ILE A 92 3.28 9.80 3.92
C ILE A 92 3.59 10.65 5.14
N THR A 93 3.14 10.23 6.33
CA THR A 93 3.43 10.94 7.58
C THR A 93 4.93 10.98 7.85
N THR A 94 5.64 9.87 7.67
CA THR A 94 7.11 9.82 7.83
C THR A 94 7.79 10.80 6.88
N MET A 95 7.43 10.79 5.59
CA MET A 95 7.94 11.75 4.61
C MET A 95 7.67 13.20 5.04
N ALA A 96 6.44 13.51 5.47
CA ALA A 96 6.06 14.85 5.90
C ALA A 96 6.85 15.31 7.14
N THR A 97 7.10 14.42 8.11
CA THR A 97 7.91 14.75 9.31
C THR A 97 9.37 15.03 8.98
N LEU A 98 9.88 14.53 7.85
CA LEU A 98 11.22 14.82 7.34
C LEU A 98 11.28 16.11 6.50
N THR A 99 10.18 16.85 6.40
CA THR A 99 10.06 18.10 5.61
C THR A 99 10.38 17.89 4.13
N VAL A 100 10.15 16.67 3.61
CA VAL A 100 10.37 16.37 2.20
C VAL A 100 9.11 16.67 1.39
N SER A 101 9.28 17.36 0.27
CA SER A 101 8.21 17.63 -0.68
C SER A 101 7.68 16.34 -1.30
N SER A 102 6.35 16.21 -1.39
CA SER A 102 5.69 15.15 -2.16
C SER A 102 5.82 15.35 -3.68
N LYS A 103 6.29 16.51 -4.13
CA LYS A 103 6.50 16.76 -5.56
C LYS A 103 7.58 15.81 -6.08
N ARG A 104 7.28 15.15 -7.20
CA ARG A 104 8.16 14.17 -7.89
C ARG A 104 8.42 12.89 -7.07
N THR A 105 7.55 12.55 -6.11
CA THR A 105 7.64 11.28 -5.40
C THR A 105 6.81 10.18 -6.05
N THR A 106 7.11 8.94 -5.67
CA THR A 106 6.33 7.75 -6.00
C THR A 106 6.07 6.97 -4.72
N LEU A 107 4.80 6.76 -4.38
CA LEU A 107 4.41 5.84 -3.31
C LEU A 107 4.34 4.43 -3.87
N VAL A 108 5.08 3.50 -3.28
CA VAL A 108 5.07 2.08 -3.64
C VAL A 108 4.53 1.29 -2.47
N CYS A 109 3.42 0.57 -2.69
CA CYS A 109 2.72 -0.16 -1.65
C CYS A 109 2.10 -1.44 -2.21
N PRO A 110 2.31 -2.64 -1.62
CA PRO A 110 1.74 -3.88 -2.11
C PRO A 110 0.21 -3.85 -2.27
N TRP A 111 -0.47 -3.19 -1.35
CA TRP A 111 -1.92 -3.12 -1.28
C TRP A 111 -2.38 -1.73 -0.86
N ALA A 112 -3.17 -1.06 -1.71
CA ALA A 112 -3.74 0.26 -1.43
C ALA A 112 -5.17 0.32 -1.94
N ALA A 113 -6.14 0.12 -1.03
CA ALA A 113 -7.56 0.01 -1.36
C ALA A 113 -8.49 0.65 -0.31
N CYS A 114 -7.92 1.31 0.71
CA CYS A 114 -8.69 1.98 1.76
C CYS A 114 -9.03 3.41 1.35
N GLU A 115 -10.27 3.84 1.56
CA GLU A 115 -10.73 5.21 1.29
C GLU A 115 -9.88 6.26 2.02
N ASP A 116 -9.54 6.02 3.29
CA ASP A 116 -8.77 7.00 4.08
C ASP A 116 -7.32 7.12 3.60
N CYS A 117 -6.72 6.02 3.16
CA CYS A 117 -5.40 6.07 2.52
C CYS A 117 -5.46 6.88 1.23
N VAL A 118 -6.52 6.68 0.43
CA VAL A 118 -6.66 7.34 -0.86
C VAL A 118 -6.93 8.82 -0.75
N LYS A 119 -7.81 9.24 0.17
CA LYS A 119 -8.00 10.65 0.51
C LYS A 119 -6.65 11.29 0.90
N MET A 120 -5.85 10.60 1.71
CA MET A 120 -4.55 11.10 2.13
C MET A 120 -3.49 11.13 1.02
N ILE A 121 -3.47 10.14 0.12
CA ILE A 121 -2.57 10.10 -1.05
C ILE A 121 -2.88 11.28 -1.99
N ALA A 122 -4.18 11.52 -2.25
CA ALA A 122 -4.66 12.64 -3.05
C ALA A 122 -4.32 13.99 -2.40
N ASP A 123 -4.64 14.17 -1.12
CA ASP A 123 -4.40 15.42 -0.38
C ASP A 123 -2.89 15.72 -0.22
N ALA A 124 -2.06 14.68 -0.08
CA ALA A 124 -0.61 14.82 -0.10
C ALA A 124 -0.04 15.13 -1.50
N HIS A 125 -0.87 15.17 -2.55
CA HIS A 125 -0.48 15.42 -3.94
C HIS A 125 0.61 14.45 -4.43
N ILE A 126 0.53 13.18 -4.03
CA ILE A 126 1.48 12.14 -4.46
C ILE A 126 1.30 11.88 -5.96
N PRO A 127 2.31 12.09 -6.82
CA PRO A 127 2.14 11.98 -8.27
C PRO A 127 1.90 10.57 -8.79
N TRP A 128 2.44 9.56 -8.10
CA TRP A 128 2.41 8.16 -8.53
C TRP A 128 2.14 7.21 -7.36
N LEU A 129 1.21 6.29 -7.57
CA LEU A 129 0.98 5.12 -6.74
C LEU A 129 1.32 3.85 -7.52
N ILE A 130 2.19 3.01 -6.95
CA ILE A 130 2.59 1.72 -7.53
C ILE A 130 2.13 0.60 -6.62
N VAL A 131 1.32 -0.31 -7.16
CA VAL A 131 0.76 -1.47 -6.43
C VAL A 131 1.28 -2.81 -6.95
N HIS A 132 1.09 -3.88 -6.18
CA HIS A 132 1.37 -5.24 -6.66
C HIS A 132 0.08 -5.93 -7.06
N LYS A 133 -0.06 -6.28 -8.34
CA LYS A 133 -1.29 -6.82 -8.93
C LYS A 133 -1.77 -8.07 -8.19
N GLU A 134 -0.90 -9.06 -7.97
CA GLU A 134 -1.21 -10.33 -7.32
C GLU A 134 -1.68 -10.10 -5.88
N ARG A 135 -1.09 -9.12 -5.18
CA ARG A 135 -1.53 -8.77 -3.83
C ARG A 135 -2.88 -8.06 -3.83
N MET A 136 -3.13 -7.17 -4.79
CA MET A 136 -4.44 -6.53 -4.98
C MET A 136 -5.52 -7.57 -5.31
N MET A 137 -5.18 -8.64 -6.04
CA MET A 137 -6.09 -9.74 -6.37
C MET A 137 -6.56 -10.55 -5.15
N LEU A 138 -5.79 -10.56 -4.06
CA LEU A 138 -6.18 -11.21 -2.81
C LEU A 138 -7.20 -10.40 -2.00
N THR A 139 -7.62 -9.22 -2.46
CA THR A 139 -8.62 -8.42 -1.75
C THR A 139 -9.96 -9.15 -1.72
N HIS A 140 -10.71 -9.04 -0.62
CA HIS A 140 -12.01 -9.71 -0.52
C HIS A 140 -13.00 -9.15 -1.54
N ALA A 141 -13.83 -10.04 -2.12
CA ALA A 141 -14.77 -9.68 -3.18
C ALA A 141 -15.81 -8.61 -2.80
N GLN A 142 -16.14 -8.50 -1.51
CA GLN A 142 -17.05 -7.48 -0.97
C GLN A 142 -16.52 -6.04 -1.04
N TRP A 143 -15.23 -5.85 -1.37
CA TRP A 143 -14.60 -4.53 -1.52
C TRP A 143 -14.54 -4.08 -2.99
N GLY A 144 -15.09 -4.85 -3.92
CA GLY A 144 -14.99 -4.58 -5.36
C GLY A 144 -15.57 -3.22 -5.78
N GLU A 145 -16.76 -2.86 -5.27
CA GLU A 145 -17.38 -1.56 -5.55
C GLU A 145 -16.62 -0.41 -4.89
N SER A 146 -16.11 -0.60 -3.66
CA SER A 146 -15.35 0.46 -2.96
C SER A 146 -13.99 0.71 -3.61
N ILE A 147 -13.34 -0.32 -4.17
CA ILE A 147 -12.06 -0.17 -4.89
C ILE A 147 -12.22 0.70 -6.14
N LEU A 148 -13.33 0.60 -6.87
CA LEU A 148 -13.50 1.40 -8.09
C LEU A 148 -13.60 2.89 -7.78
N SER A 149 -14.47 3.26 -6.83
CA SER A 149 -14.61 4.65 -6.37
C SER A 149 -13.28 5.21 -5.82
N VAL A 150 -12.51 4.36 -5.15
CA VAL A 150 -11.19 4.70 -4.63
C VAL A 150 -10.19 5.03 -5.76
N PHE A 151 -10.10 4.20 -6.80
CA PHE A 151 -9.17 4.44 -7.92
C PHE A 151 -9.62 5.59 -8.82
N GLU A 152 -10.92 5.81 -8.94
CA GLU A 152 -11.50 6.99 -9.59
C GLU A 152 -11.09 8.28 -8.88
N THR A 153 -11.25 8.35 -7.55
CA THR A 153 -10.85 9.50 -6.72
C THR A 153 -9.36 9.84 -6.88
N LEU A 154 -8.49 8.82 -6.90
CA LEU A 154 -7.06 9.01 -7.17
C LEU A 154 -6.80 9.59 -8.56
N THR A 155 -7.50 9.08 -9.57
CA THR A 155 -7.33 9.54 -10.95
C THR A 155 -7.81 10.99 -11.12
N GLU A 156 -8.96 11.34 -10.54
CA GLU A 156 -9.52 12.71 -10.56
C GLU A 156 -8.61 13.72 -9.86
N SER A 157 -7.96 13.32 -8.77
CA SER A 157 -6.98 14.15 -8.06
C SER A 157 -5.61 14.24 -8.76
N GLY A 158 -5.45 13.61 -9.93
CA GLY A 158 -4.23 13.65 -10.73
C GLY A 158 -3.15 12.65 -10.30
N VAL A 159 -3.46 11.72 -9.41
CA VAL A 159 -2.57 10.63 -9.02
C VAL A 159 -2.56 9.58 -10.13
N ARG A 160 -1.37 9.26 -10.65
CA ARG A 160 -1.22 8.19 -11.64
C ARG A 160 -0.96 6.86 -10.96
N ILE A 161 -1.68 5.84 -11.38
CA ILE A 161 -1.60 4.52 -10.77
C ILE A 161 -0.99 3.54 -11.77
N ALA A 162 0.02 2.80 -11.32
CA ALA A 162 0.59 1.69 -12.08
C ALA A 162 0.76 0.47 -11.18
N TYR A 163 1.00 -0.68 -11.80
CA TYR A 163 1.26 -1.91 -11.06
C TYR A 163 2.52 -2.60 -11.54
N VAL A 164 3.16 -3.30 -10.60
CA VAL A 164 4.07 -4.40 -10.91
C VAL A 164 3.29 -5.72 -10.81
N GLU A 165 3.76 -6.72 -11.54
CA GLU A 165 3.17 -8.05 -11.56
C GLU A 165 4.25 -9.12 -11.62
N GLY A 166 3.87 -10.36 -11.31
CA GLY A 166 4.71 -11.54 -11.26
C GLY A 166 5.29 -11.82 -9.87
N PHE A 167 5.87 -13.01 -9.74
CA PHE A 167 6.52 -13.45 -8.50
C PHE A 167 7.76 -12.59 -8.21
N LEU A 168 7.72 -11.86 -7.09
CA LEU A 168 8.76 -10.90 -6.71
C LEU A 168 9.89 -11.55 -5.90
N ASN A 169 9.68 -12.73 -5.33
CA ASN A 169 10.60 -13.37 -4.38
C ASN A 169 10.92 -12.43 -3.20
N ALA A 170 9.89 -11.80 -2.63
CA ALA A 170 10.03 -10.93 -1.47
C ALA A 170 9.68 -11.67 -0.17
N SER A 171 9.91 -10.99 0.97
CA SER A 171 9.61 -11.56 2.29
C SER A 171 8.13 -11.97 2.40
N PRO A 172 7.84 -13.16 2.94
CA PRO A 172 6.46 -13.57 3.22
C PRO A 172 5.78 -12.63 4.21
N ILE A 173 4.50 -12.37 4.00
CA ILE A 173 3.66 -11.54 4.86
C ILE A 173 2.33 -12.23 5.16
N ARG A 174 1.63 -11.78 6.19
CA ARG A 174 0.27 -12.25 6.46
C ARG A 174 -0.76 -11.49 5.63
N VAL A 175 -1.66 -12.25 5.01
CA VAL A 175 -2.85 -11.75 4.30
C VAL A 175 -4.04 -12.52 4.83
N ALA A 176 -4.98 -11.82 5.48
CA ALA A 176 -6.15 -12.43 6.11
C ALA A 176 -5.80 -13.59 7.09
N GLY A 177 -4.69 -13.46 7.82
CA GLY A 177 -4.20 -14.43 8.80
C GLY A 177 -3.30 -15.53 8.23
N GLN A 178 -3.28 -15.69 6.91
CA GLN A 178 -2.46 -16.72 6.24
C GLN A 178 -1.14 -16.13 5.75
N LEU A 179 -0.06 -16.92 5.84
CA LEU A 179 1.22 -16.53 5.27
C LEU A 179 1.13 -16.61 3.74
N TRP A 180 1.58 -15.57 3.04
CA TRP A 180 1.61 -15.50 1.59
C TRP A 180 2.95 -14.94 1.13
N THR A 181 3.49 -15.52 0.06
CA THR A 181 4.80 -15.16 -0.51
C THR A 181 4.60 -14.43 -1.85
N PRO A 182 5.03 -13.17 -1.95
CA PRO A 182 4.96 -12.35 -3.16
C PRO A 182 6.00 -12.70 -4.22
#